data_AF-A0AAW1V3N1-F1
#
_entry.id   AF-A0AAW1V3N1-F1
#
_cell.length_a   1.000
_cell.length_b   1.000
_cell.length_c   1.000
_cell.angle_alpha   90.00
_cell.angle_beta   90.00
_cell.angle_gamma   90.00
#
_symmetry.space_group_name_H-M   'P 1'
#
loop_
_entity.id
_entity.type
_entity.pdbx_description
1 polymer ?
#
loop_
_entity_poly.entity_id
_entity_poly.type
_entity_poly.pdbx_seq_one_letter_code
_entity_poly.pdbx_strand_id
1 'polypeptide(L)'
;MRSCEPIRIELCSGLGYNMTGMPNLGGNEQQKEADYTLESFSPLIQYGCSSQLKLFLCSVYVPMCTEKVANPIGPCRGLCESVRSRCYPVLKGFGFPWPDALNCSRFPVENNHEHMCMEGPKDKSVDVMAPVDPAVQKFNCAPQFIKNDVGGCVPSCESNLLFDEAEKNFAEVWVSLWALICFVASFGSGLTLIIGGGRVKASPMVSLAFCYCLISIGWALRVFSGRMSAGCQNGEVGDGLANVNCAFVFLLIYYFGMAANAW
;
A
#
# COMPACT_ATOMS: atom_id res chain seq x y z
N MET A 1 -44.98 3.95 1.93
CA MET A 1 -44.49 2.90 1.01
C MET A 1 -43.09 3.29 0.59
N ARG A 2 -42.10 2.41 0.79
CA ARG A 2 -40.76 2.63 0.23
C ARG A 2 -40.86 2.38 -1.28
N SER A 3 -40.35 3.31 -2.09
CA SER A 3 -40.29 3.11 -3.54
C SER A 3 -39.05 2.30 -3.88
N CYS A 4 -39.19 1.27 -4.70
CA CYS A 4 -38.02 0.60 -5.27
C CYS A 4 -37.33 1.54 -6.27
N GLU A 5 -36.00 1.47 -6.34
CA GLU A 5 -35.19 2.23 -7.27
C GLU A 5 -34.16 1.34 -7.98
N PRO A 6 -33.74 1.69 -9.21
CA PRO A 6 -32.77 0.89 -9.94
C PRO A 6 -31.40 0.90 -9.26
N ILE A 7 -30.72 -0.24 -9.30
CA ILE A 7 -29.36 -0.39 -8.77
C ILE A 7 -28.39 0.40 -9.64
N ARG A 8 -27.59 1.27 -9.01
CA ARG A 8 -26.55 2.09 -9.67
C ARG A 8 -25.13 1.66 -9.32
N ILE A 9 -24.99 0.71 -8.39
CA ILE A 9 -23.70 0.24 -7.88
C ILE A 9 -23.17 -0.86 -8.81
N GLU A 10 -22.04 -0.61 -9.46
CA GLU A 10 -21.45 -1.54 -10.43
C GLU A 10 -21.10 -2.89 -9.79
N LEU A 11 -20.57 -2.86 -8.55
CA LEU A 11 -20.27 -4.08 -7.80
C LEU A 11 -21.51 -4.98 -7.69
N CYS A 12 -22.69 -4.43 -7.46
CA CYS A 12 -23.92 -5.22 -7.25
C CYS A 12 -24.74 -5.42 -8.53
N SER A 13 -24.18 -5.10 -9.70
CA SER A 13 -24.82 -5.37 -10.98
C SER A 13 -24.72 -6.85 -11.37
N GLY A 14 -25.74 -7.37 -12.06
CA GLY A 14 -25.73 -8.74 -12.60
C GLY A 14 -26.01 -9.86 -11.60
N LEU A 15 -26.55 -9.56 -10.41
CA LEU A 15 -26.84 -10.54 -9.34
C LEU A 15 -28.18 -11.29 -9.50
N GLY A 16 -28.93 -11.03 -10.58
CA GLY A 16 -30.25 -11.62 -10.83
C GLY A 16 -31.43 -10.75 -10.41
N TYR A 17 -31.18 -9.55 -9.88
CA TYR A 17 -32.17 -8.50 -9.65
C TYR A 17 -31.57 -7.13 -10.00
N ASN A 18 -32.42 -6.15 -10.30
CA ASN A 18 -32.01 -4.81 -10.76
C ASN A 18 -32.65 -3.65 -9.97
N MET A 19 -33.45 -3.96 -8.96
CA MET A 19 -34.15 -2.98 -8.12
C MET A 19 -33.78 -3.19 -6.65
N THR A 20 -33.51 -2.09 -5.95
CA THR A 20 -33.20 -2.03 -4.53
C THR A 20 -34.14 -1.08 -3.80
N GLY A 21 -34.17 -1.14 -2.48
CA GLY A 21 -34.94 -0.25 -1.63
C GLY A 21 -34.10 0.30 -0.50
N MET A 22 -34.29 1.58 -0.18
CA MET A 22 -33.57 2.30 0.88
C MET A 22 -34.50 2.69 2.05
N PRO A 23 -33.99 2.84 3.29
CA PRO A 23 -32.64 2.50 3.73
C PRO A 23 -32.34 1.00 3.61
N ASN A 24 -31.07 0.67 3.40
CA ASN A 24 -30.63 -0.72 3.30
C ASN A 24 -30.51 -1.38 4.70
N LEU A 25 -30.21 -2.67 4.74
CA LEU A 25 -30.10 -3.43 6.00
C LEU A 25 -28.82 -3.08 6.79
N GLY A 26 -27.83 -2.49 6.11
CA GLY A 26 -26.59 -1.97 6.68
C GLY A 26 -26.75 -0.60 7.36
N GLY A 27 -27.89 0.08 7.16
CA GLY A 27 -28.20 1.38 7.76
C GLY A 27 -27.88 2.59 6.89
N ASN A 28 -27.46 2.42 5.64
CA ASN A 28 -27.28 3.56 4.73
C ASN A 28 -28.63 4.02 4.18
N GLU A 29 -28.78 5.33 4.02
CA GLU A 29 -30.01 5.95 3.51
C GLU A 29 -29.99 6.11 1.98
N GLN A 30 -28.80 6.13 1.37
CA GLN A 30 -28.62 6.34 -0.07
C GLN A 30 -27.69 5.30 -0.70
N GLN A 31 -27.96 4.91 -1.95
CA GLN A 31 -27.10 3.98 -2.68
C GLN A 31 -25.64 4.48 -2.78
N LYS A 32 -25.41 5.79 -2.92
CA LYS A 32 -24.05 6.34 -2.97
C LYS A 32 -23.24 6.06 -1.70
N GLU A 33 -23.89 6.07 -0.54
CA GLU A 33 -23.25 5.76 0.74
C GLU A 33 -22.99 4.25 0.90
N ALA A 34 -23.95 3.44 0.43
CA ALA A 34 -23.78 2.00 0.32
C ALA A 34 -22.60 1.63 -0.60
N ASP A 35 -22.40 2.36 -1.70
CA ASP A 35 -21.29 2.19 -2.64
C ASP A 35 -19.93 2.39 -1.96
N TYR A 36 -19.73 3.52 -1.27
CA TYR A 36 -18.51 3.75 -0.49
C TYR A 36 -18.29 2.70 0.60
N THR A 37 -19.37 2.23 1.23
CA THR A 37 -19.29 1.17 2.25
C THR A 37 -18.84 -0.15 1.60
N LEU A 38 -19.36 -0.49 0.43
CA LEU A 38 -19.00 -1.70 -0.31
C LEU A 38 -17.56 -1.66 -0.82
N GLU A 39 -17.06 -0.49 -1.26
CA GLU A 39 -15.66 -0.31 -1.67
C GLU A 39 -14.66 -0.61 -0.55
N SER A 40 -15.03 -0.37 0.71
CA SER A 40 -14.18 -0.74 1.84
C SER A 40 -13.97 -2.26 1.97
N PHE A 41 -14.87 -3.07 1.40
CA PHE A 41 -14.76 -4.53 1.35
C PHE A 41 -14.00 -5.03 0.11
N SER A 42 -13.63 -4.17 -0.84
CA SER A 42 -12.90 -4.55 -2.06
C SER A 42 -11.65 -5.42 -1.79
N PRO A 43 -10.80 -5.15 -0.79
CA PRO A 43 -9.68 -6.04 -0.46
C PRO A 43 -10.12 -7.45 -0.04
N LEU A 44 -11.19 -7.58 0.74
CA LEU A 44 -11.71 -8.87 1.20
C LEU A 44 -12.39 -9.65 0.07
N ILE A 45 -13.06 -8.94 -0.85
CA ILE A 45 -13.63 -9.51 -2.08
C ILE A 45 -12.52 -10.05 -2.97
N GLN A 46 -11.45 -9.27 -3.17
CA GLN A 46 -10.27 -9.69 -3.96
C GLN A 46 -9.50 -10.84 -3.31
N TYR A 47 -9.46 -10.89 -1.97
CA TYR A 47 -8.90 -12.02 -1.23
C TYR A 47 -9.65 -13.33 -1.54
N GLY A 48 -10.95 -13.26 -1.84
CA GLY A 48 -11.70 -14.41 -2.35
C GLY A 48 -11.97 -15.50 -1.30
N CYS A 49 -12.13 -15.13 -0.03
CA CYS A 49 -12.41 -16.08 1.07
C CYS A 49 -13.70 -16.90 0.87
N SER A 50 -14.69 -16.37 0.16
CA SER A 50 -15.89 -17.10 -0.25
C SER A 50 -16.37 -16.60 -1.61
N SER A 51 -16.82 -17.53 -2.46
CA SER A 51 -17.43 -17.17 -3.75
C SER A 51 -18.77 -16.44 -3.58
N GLN A 52 -19.37 -16.52 -2.39
CA GLN A 52 -20.65 -15.90 -2.05
C GLN A 52 -20.52 -14.52 -1.39
N LEU A 53 -19.30 -14.06 -1.04
CA LEU A 53 -19.10 -12.82 -0.30
C LEU A 53 -19.73 -11.61 -1.01
N LYS A 54 -19.52 -11.50 -2.33
CA LYS A 54 -20.07 -10.42 -3.15
C LYS A 54 -21.60 -10.39 -3.08
N LEU A 55 -22.24 -11.55 -3.26
CA LEU A 55 -23.70 -11.67 -3.18
C LEU A 55 -24.20 -11.31 -1.78
N PHE A 56 -23.54 -11.80 -0.74
CA PHE A 56 -23.90 -11.52 0.64
C PHE A 56 -23.83 -10.02 0.95
N LEU A 57 -22.72 -9.35 0.63
CA LEU A 57 -22.57 -7.91 0.86
C LEU A 57 -23.64 -7.11 0.11
N CYS A 58 -23.87 -7.43 -1.16
CA CYS A 58 -24.91 -6.77 -1.95
C CYS A 58 -26.31 -7.06 -1.40
N SER A 59 -26.60 -8.26 -0.89
CA SER A 59 -27.90 -8.54 -0.27
C SER A 59 -28.17 -7.77 1.02
N VAL A 60 -27.13 -7.24 1.69
CA VAL A 60 -27.27 -6.41 2.90
C VAL A 60 -27.33 -4.93 2.54
N TYR A 61 -26.40 -4.45 1.70
CA TYR A 61 -26.25 -3.03 1.38
C TYR A 61 -27.07 -2.58 0.17
N VAL A 62 -27.49 -3.51 -0.68
CA VAL A 62 -28.30 -3.28 -1.90
C VAL A 62 -29.39 -4.36 -1.99
N PRO A 63 -30.24 -4.53 -0.97
CA PRO A 63 -31.20 -5.63 -0.89
C PRO A 63 -32.23 -5.59 -2.02
N MET A 64 -32.72 -6.75 -2.45
CA MET A 64 -33.72 -6.83 -3.51
C MET A 64 -35.04 -6.18 -3.09
N CYS A 65 -35.62 -5.35 -3.97
CA CYS A 65 -36.91 -4.71 -3.74
C CYS A 65 -37.94 -5.10 -4.80
N THR A 66 -39.18 -5.32 -4.39
CA THR A 66 -40.32 -5.55 -5.30
C THR A 66 -41.60 -4.97 -4.69
N GLU A 67 -42.47 -4.44 -5.54
CA GLU A 67 -43.77 -3.87 -5.13
C GLU A 67 -44.68 -4.87 -4.40
N LYS A 68 -44.43 -6.17 -4.55
CA LYS A 68 -45.20 -7.24 -3.89
C LYS A 68 -44.84 -7.42 -2.41
N VAL A 69 -43.72 -6.83 -1.96
CA VAL A 69 -43.15 -7.05 -0.63
C VAL A 69 -42.83 -5.71 0.01
N ALA A 70 -43.37 -5.47 1.21
CA ALA A 70 -43.23 -4.17 1.87
C ALA A 70 -41.79 -3.84 2.29
N ASN A 71 -40.97 -4.86 2.59
CA ASN A 71 -39.60 -4.72 3.07
C ASN A 71 -38.59 -5.29 2.06
N PRO A 72 -37.40 -4.67 1.94
CA PRO A 72 -36.33 -5.23 1.11
C PRO A 72 -35.94 -6.64 1.56
N ILE A 73 -35.71 -7.51 0.58
CA ILE A 73 -35.35 -8.91 0.77
C ILE A 73 -33.83 -8.99 0.90
N GLY A 74 -33.34 -9.46 2.04
CA GLY A 74 -31.92 -9.59 2.36
C GLY A 74 -31.40 -11.04 2.28
N PRO A 75 -30.21 -11.33 2.83
CA PRO A 75 -29.69 -12.69 2.89
C PRO A 75 -30.44 -13.56 3.91
N CYS A 76 -30.48 -14.86 3.68
CA CYS A 76 -30.81 -15.83 4.72
C CYS A 76 -29.60 -16.01 5.66
N ARG A 77 -29.87 -16.48 6.88
CA ARG A 77 -28.85 -16.74 7.91
C ARG A 77 -27.81 -17.76 7.43
N GLY A 78 -28.23 -18.79 6.70
CA GLY A 78 -27.32 -19.79 6.13
C GLY A 78 -26.27 -19.19 5.19
N LEU A 79 -26.65 -18.24 4.33
CA LEU A 79 -25.74 -17.49 3.46
C LEU A 79 -24.72 -16.69 4.27
N CYS A 80 -25.19 -15.97 5.30
CA CYS A 80 -24.33 -15.20 6.20
C CYS A 80 -23.34 -16.08 6.96
N GLU A 81 -23.82 -17.15 7.61
CA GLU A 81 -22.99 -18.08 8.38
C GLU A 81 -21.92 -18.73 7.49
N SER A 82 -22.30 -19.14 6.27
CA SER A 82 -21.36 -19.70 5.29
C SER A 82 -20.25 -18.70 4.94
N VAL A 83 -20.59 -17.45 4.63
CA VAL A 83 -19.58 -16.41 4.32
C VAL A 83 -18.74 -16.07 5.55
N ARG A 84 -19.38 -15.88 6.70
CA ARG A 84 -18.72 -15.54 7.97
C ARG A 84 -17.70 -16.59 8.37
N SER A 85 -18.03 -17.88 8.26
CA SER A 85 -17.13 -18.97 8.64
C SER A 85 -15.79 -18.94 7.89
N ARG A 86 -15.78 -18.46 6.63
CA ARG A 86 -14.58 -18.40 5.78
C ARG A 86 -13.88 -17.04 5.84
N CYS A 87 -14.64 -15.95 5.89
CA CYS A 87 -14.10 -14.60 5.79
C CYS A 87 -13.78 -13.95 7.15
N TYR A 88 -14.44 -14.36 8.24
CA TYR A 88 -14.14 -13.85 9.58
C TYR A 88 -12.72 -14.19 10.06
N PRO A 89 -12.17 -15.40 9.86
CA PRO A 89 -10.77 -15.69 10.20
C PRO A 89 -9.78 -14.75 9.51
N VAL A 90 -10.05 -14.35 8.26
CA VAL A 90 -9.24 -13.40 7.49
C VAL A 90 -9.29 -12.02 8.14
N LEU A 91 -10.49 -11.49 8.41
CA LEU A 91 -10.67 -10.20 9.09
C LEU A 91 -9.99 -10.19 10.47
N LYS A 92 -10.16 -11.27 11.24
CA LYS A 92 -9.53 -11.44 12.55
C LYS A 92 -8.00 -11.46 12.45
N GLY A 93 -7.45 -12.07 11.41
CA GLY A 93 -6.00 -12.08 11.12
C GLY A 93 -5.43 -10.68 10.91
N PHE A 94 -6.21 -9.77 10.33
CA PHE A 94 -5.86 -8.36 10.17
C PHE A 94 -6.28 -7.46 11.36
N GLY A 95 -6.79 -8.05 12.45
CA GLY A 95 -7.20 -7.30 13.65
C GLY A 95 -8.58 -6.65 13.58
N PHE A 96 -9.40 -6.99 12.58
CA PHE A 96 -10.76 -6.45 12.42
C PHE A 96 -11.84 -7.39 13.00
N PRO A 97 -12.82 -6.88 13.75
CA PRO A 97 -13.97 -7.66 14.17
C PRO A 97 -14.94 -7.90 13.00
N TRP A 98 -15.88 -8.84 13.19
CA TRP A 98 -16.99 -8.99 12.26
C TRP A 98 -17.97 -7.81 12.42
N PRO A 99 -18.30 -7.06 11.37
CA PRO A 99 -19.15 -5.87 11.49
C PRO A 99 -20.56 -6.18 12.00
N ASP A 100 -21.12 -5.32 12.85
CA ASP A 100 -22.48 -5.47 13.41
C ASP A 100 -23.59 -5.41 12.35
N ALA A 101 -23.36 -4.67 11.26
CA ALA A 101 -24.23 -4.65 10.08
C ALA A 101 -24.35 -6.03 9.42
N LEU A 102 -23.33 -6.87 9.56
CA LEU A 102 -23.25 -8.21 8.96
C LEU A 102 -23.55 -9.33 9.98
N ASN A 103 -24.03 -9.00 11.18
CA ASN A 103 -24.29 -10.00 12.21
C ASN A 103 -25.40 -10.98 11.79
N CYS A 104 -25.05 -12.27 11.66
CA CYS A 104 -25.94 -13.31 11.12
C CYS A 104 -27.21 -13.55 11.93
N SER A 105 -27.21 -13.23 13.23
CA SER A 105 -28.40 -13.35 14.08
C SER A 105 -29.54 -12.41 13.66
N ARG A 106 -29.23 -11.35 12.90
CA ARG A 106 -30.21 -10.37 12.40
C ARG A 106 -31.00 -10.87 11.18
N PHE A 107 -30.55 -11.95 10.53
CA PHE A 107 -31.13 -12.44 9.29
C PHE A 107 -32.08 -13.62 9.53
N PRO A 108 -33.15 -13.79 8.70
CA PRO A 108 -34.08 -14.91 8.80
C PRO A 108 -33.39 -16.26 8.57
N VAL A 109 -33.84 -17.32 9.26
CA VAL A 109 -33.22 -18.65 9.18
C VAL A 109 -33.46 -19.29 7.82
N GLU A 110 -34.71 -19.22 7.37
CA GLU A 110 -35.22 -19.88 6.17
C GLU A 110 -36.19 -18.94 5.44
N ASN A 111 -36.33 -19.18 4.15
CA ASN A 111 -37.29 -18.47 3.31
C ASN A 111 -38.69 -19.07 3.51
N ASN A 112 -39.65 -18.27 3.98
CA ASN A 112 -41.04 -18.69 4.19
C ASN A 112 -42.04 -17.60 3.79
N HIS A 113 -43.34 -17.84 4.02
CA HIS A 113 -44.41 -16.90 3.63
C HIS A 113 -44.39 -15.57 4.40
N GLU A 114 -43.74 -15.51 5.57
CA GLU A 114 -43.66 -14.33 6.44
C GLU A 114 -42.33 -13.58 6.29
N HIS A 115 -41.26 -14.31 5.97
CA HIS A 115 -39.89 -13.83 5.88
C HIS A 115 -39.23 -14.36 4.60
N MET A 116 -39.13 -13.49 3.60
CA MET A 116 -38.37 -13.76 2.38
C MET A 116 -36.91 -13.41 2.57
N CYS A 117 -36.03 -14.30 2.14
CA CYS A 117 -34.57 -14.09 2.16
C CYS A 117 -33.88 -14.84 1.01
N MET A 118 -32.66 -14.43 0.69
CA MET A 118 -31.83 -15.02 -0.35
C MET A 118 -30.86 -16.06 0.24
N GLU A 119 -30.99 -17.32 -0.16
CA GLU A 119 -30.07 -18.40 0.24
C GLU A 119 -28.73 -18.34 -0.50
N GLY A 120 -28.71 -17.75 -1.70
CA GLY A 120 -27.55 -17.71 -2.56
C GLY A 120 -27.23 -19.06 -3.24
N PRO A 121 -26.39 -19.06 -4.27
CA PRO A 121 -25.91 -20.29 -4.90
C PRO A 121 -25.02 -21.04 -3.91
N LYS A 122 -25.04 -22.38 -3.96
CA LYS A 122 -24.12 -23.21 -3.16
C LYS A 122 -22.68 -22.73 -3.37
N ASP A 123 -21.94 -22.57 -2.27
CA ASP A 123 -20.54 -22.18 -2.34
C ASP A 123 -19.78 -23.19 -3.18
N LYS A 124 -19.24 -22.75 -4.32
CA LYS A 124 -18.36 -23.56 -5.14
C LYS A 124 -16.90 -23.41 -4.72
N SER A 125 -16.61 -22.58 -3.70
CA SER A 125 -15.27 -22.56 -3.13
C SER A 125 -14.99 -23.93 -2.54
N VAL A 126 -13.85 -24.50 -2.92
CA VAL A 126 -13.28 -25.67 -2.24
C VAL A 126 -13.24 -25.33 -0.75
N ASP A 127 -13.56 -26.29 0.13
CA ASP A 127 -13.40 -26.14 1.58
C ASP A 127 -11.91 -25.97 1.89
N VAL A 128 -11.45 -24.74 1.72
CA VAL A 128 -10.22 -24.25 2.29
C VAL A 128 -10.55 -24.01 3.77
N MET A 129 -10.77 -25.09 4.53
CA MET A 129 -10.27 -25.13 5.90
C MET A 129 -8.74 -25.19 5.78
N ALA A 130 -8.12 -24.16 5.19
CA ALA A 130 -6.69 -24.04 5.27
C ALA A 130 -6.38 -23.85 6.75
N PRO A 131 -5.39 -24.59 7.28
CA PRO A 131 -4.72 -24.14 8.49
C PRO A 131 -4.31 -22.67 8.27
N VAL A 132 -4.14 -21.94 9.37
CA VAL A 132 -3.25 -20.77 9.35
C VAL A 132 -1.85 -21.31 9.02
N ASP A 133 -1.62 -21.60 7.76
CA ASP A 133 -0.34 -21.93 7.15
C ASP A 133 -0.14 -20.84 6.10
N PRO A 134 1.05 -20.22 6.01
CA PRO A 134 1.33 -19.01 5.26
C PRO A 134 1.43 -19.30 3.74
N ALA A 135 0.56 -20.16 3.24
CA ALA A 135 0.11 -20.14 1.87
C ALA A 135 -1.00 -19.08 1.72
N VAL A 136 -0.74 -17.87 2.24
CA VAL A 136 -1.04 -16.68 1.44
C VAL A 136 -0.43 -17.03 0.09
N GLN A 137 -1.33 -17.26 -0.85
CA GLN A 137 -1.10 -17.26 -2.27
C GLN A 137 0.22 -16.54 -2.53
N LYS A 138 1.18 -17.25 -3.12
CA LYS A 138 2.28 -16.64 -3.85
C LYS A 138 1.63 -15.73 -4.92
N PHE A 139 1.08 -14.59 -4.53
CA PHE A 139 1.19 -13.38 -5.30
C PHE A 139 2.69 -13.17 -5.32
N ASN A 140 3.33 -13.78 -6.32
CA ASN A 140 4.59 -13.27 -6.76
C ASN A 140 4.31 -11.79 -6.97
N CYS A 141 5.06 -10.95 -6.27
CA CYS A 141 4.99 -9.53 -6.53
C CYS A 141 5.20 -9.33 -8.04
N ALA A 142 4.56 -8.31 -8.62
CA ALA A 142 4.81 -7.97 -10.02
C ALA A 142 6.33 -7.90 -10.25
N PRO A 143 6.85 -8.25 -11.43
CA PRO A 143 8.29 -8.52 -11.65
C PRO A 143 9.26 -7.42 -11.17
N GLN A 144 8.77 -6.20 -10.98
CA GLN A 144 9.48 -5.03 -10.47
C GLN A 144 9.44 -4.84 -8.94
N PHE A 145 8.79 -5.74 -8.20
CA PHE A 145 8.63 -5.71 -6.75
C PHE A 145 9.13 -7.02 -6.12
N ILE A 146 9.62 -6.94 -4.90
CA ILE A 146 10.07 -8.08 -4.08
C ILE A 146 9.27 -8.13 -2.78
N LYS A 147 9.22 -9.31 -2.16
CA LYS A 147 8.53 -9.50 -0.88
C LYS A 147 9.47 -9.13 0.27
N ASN A 148 8.99 -8.23 1.14
CA ASN A 148 9.67 -7.94 2.40
C ASN A 148 9.40 -9.03 3.46
N ASP A 149 10.12 -8.96 4.57
CA ASP A 149 10.01 -9.90 5.70
C ASP A 149 8.61 -9.95 6.33
N VAL A 150 7.79 -8.91 6.11
CA VAL A 150 6.41 -8.77 6.62
C VAL A 150 5.37 -9.24 5.57
N GLY A 151 5.81 -9.74 4.42
CA GLY A 151 4.95 -10.24 3.34
C GLY A 151 4.33 -9.18 2.42
N GLY A 152 4.71 -7.90 2.57
CA GLY A 152 4.35 -6.81 1.66
C GLY A 152 5.26 -6.76 0.43
N CYS A 153 4.74 -6.26 -0.70
CA CYS A 153 5.52 -6.06 -1.92
C CYS A 153 6.18 -4.67 -1.92
N VAL A 154 7.52 -4.61 -1.90
CA VAL A 154 8.32 -3.39 -1.99
C VAL A 154 9.02 -3.30 -3.35
N PRO A 155 9.26 -2.10 -3.89
CA PRO A 155 10.00 -1.96 -5.15
C PRO A 155 11.38 -2.62 -5.08
N SER A 156 11.73 -3.38 -6.13
CA SER A 156 13.08 -3.91 -6.29
C SER A 156 14.06 -2.76 -6.52
N CYS A 157 15.27 -2.85 -5.97
CA CYS A 157 16.25 -1.78 -6.10
C CYS A 157 16.71 -1.53 -7.56
N GLU A 158 16.60 -2.54 -8.43
CA GLU A 158 16.93 -2.43 -9.87
C GLU A 158 15.76 -1.96 -10.73
N SER A 159 14.55 -1.90 -10.18
CA SER A 159 13.34 -1.65 -10.97
C SER A 159 13.31 -0.25 -11.63
N ASN A 160 12.84 -0.19 -12.87
CA ASN A 160 12.59 1.04 -13.62
C ASN A 160 11.11 1.44 -13.47
N LEU A 161 10.73 1.93 -12.29
CA LEU A 161 9.36 2.38 -12.00
C LEU A 161 9.12 3.84 -12.41
N LEU A 162 9.97 4.74 -11.92
CA LEU A 162 9.86 6.19 -12.14
C LEU A 162 10.90 6.73 -13.12
N PHE A 163 12.03 6.04 -13.25
CA PHE A 163 13.15 6.47 -14.08
C PHE A 163 13.73 5.27 -14.83
N ASP A 164 14.05 5.50 -16.09
CA ASP A 164 14.69 4.53 -16.95
C ASP A 164 16.19 4.40 -16.62
N GLU A 165 16.80 3.30 -17.07
CA GLU A 165 18.22 3.03 -16.84
C GLU A 165 19.12 4.12 -17.43
N ALA A 166 18.75 4.67 -18.60
CA ALA A 166 19.47 5.76 -19.24
C ALA A 166 19.43 7.05 -18.39
N GLU A 167 18.29 7.38 -17.80
CA GLU A 167 18.13 8.57 -16.94
C GLU A 167 18.93 8.42 -15.65
N LYS A 168 18.92 7.22 -15.05
CA LYS A 168 19.71 6.91 -13.87
C LYS A 168 21.21 7.00 -14.14
N ASN A 169 21.67 6.48 -15.28
CA ASN A 169 23.07 6.55 -15.70
C ASN A 169 23.50 8.00 -15.98
N PHE A 170 22.63 8.79 -16.62
CA PHE A 170 22.88 10.21 -16.83
C PHE A 170 23.07 10.95 -15.50
N ALA A 171 22.17 10.75 -14.53
CA ALA A 171 22.27 11.38 -13.22
C ALA A 171 23.55 10.99 -12.48
N GLU A 172 23.97 9.72 -12.58
CA GLU A 172 25.20 9.23 -11.96
C GLU A 172 26.45 9.90 -12.55
N VAL A 173 26.57 9.95 -13.88
CA VAL A 173 27.69 10.61 -14.56
C VAL A 173 27.69 12.11 -14.25
N TRP A 174 26.52 12.75 -14.30
CA TRP A 174 26.37 14.18 -14.06
C TRP A 174 26.83 14.56 -12.66
N VAL A 175 26.34 13.89 -11.62
CA VAL A 175 26.71 14.23 -10.24
C VAL A 175 28.18 13.91 -9.95
N SER A 176 28.72 12.84 -10.53
CA SER A 176 30.13 12.47 -10.38
C SER A 176 31.07 13.55 -10.92
N LEU A 177 30.73 14.12 -12.08
CA LEU A 177 31.50 15.20 -12.70
C LEU A 177 31.52 16.45 -11.82
N TRP A 178 30.36 16.88 -11.32
CA TRP A 178 30.26 18.06 -10.45
C TRP A 178 30.92 17.84 -9.08
N ALA A 179 30.81 16.65 -8.52
CA ALA A 179 31.49 16.30 -7.26
C ALA A 179 33.01 16.35 -7.40
N LEU A 180 33.57 15.89 -8.53
CA LEU A 180 35.01 15.95 -8.81
C LEU A 180 35.51 17.39 -8.97
N ILE A 181 34.78 18.21 -9.74
CA ILE A 181 35.12 19.63 -9.91
C ILE A 181 35.10 20.34 -8.55
N CYS A 182 34.06 20.09 -7.74
CA CYS A 182 33.94 20.65 -6.40
C CYS A 182 35.09 20.20 -5.48
N PHE A 183 35.51 18.93 -5.57
CA PHE A 183 36.63 18.40 -4.79
C PHE A 183 37.93 19.13 -5.13
N VAL A 184 38.28 19.22 -6.42
CA VAL A 184 39.51 19.87 -6.88
C VAL A 184 39.54 21.34 -6.49
N ALA A 185 38.42 22.06 -6.67
CA ALA A 185 38.31 23.47 -6.32
C ALA A 185 38.42 23.71 -4.80
N SER A 186 37.73 22.90 -4.00
CA SER A 186 37.71 23.04 -2.53
C SER A 186 39.05 22.64 -1.91
N PHE A 187 39.67 21.56 -2.41
CA PHE A 187 40.98 21.11 -1.97
C PHE A 187 42.07 22.14 -2.31
N GLY A 188 42.08 22.66 -3.55
CA GLY A 188 43.02 23.70 -3.96
C GLY A 188 42.85 24.98 -3.15
N SER A 189 41.61 25.38 -2.86
CA SER A 189 41.30 26.54 -2.03
C SER A 189 41.73 26.34 -0.57
N GLY A 190 41.41 25.19 0.03
CA GLY A 190 41.84 24.82 1.37
C GLY A 190 43.36 24.81 1.52
N LEU A 191 44.07 24.19 0.57
CA LEU A 191 45.53 24.14 0.58
C LEU A 191 46.16 25.54 0.48
N THR A 192 45.62 26.39 -0.41
CA THR A 192 46.10 27.76 -0.59
C THR A 192 45.87 28.61 0.66
N LEU A 193 44.71 28.46 1.31
CA LEU A 193 44.37 29.17 2.55
C LEU A 193 45.20 28.72 3.75
N ILE A 194 45.56 27.44 3.82
CA ILE A 194 46.42 26.88 4.88
C ILE A 194 47.88 27.31 4.69
N ILE A 195 48.41 27.24 3.46
CA ILE A 195 49.82 27.58 3.16
C ILE A 195 50.05 29.09 3.15
N GLY A 196 49.12 29.87 2.60
CA GLY A 196 49.24 31.33 2.45
C GLY A 196 49.02 32.13 3.73
N GLY A 197 49.12 31.51 4.90
CA GLY A 197 48.77 32.06 6.20
C GLY A 197 49.28 33.48 6.42
N GLY A 198 48.36 34.46 6.55
CA GLY A 198 48.75 35.74 7.15
C GLY A 198 47.95 37.02 6.90
N ARG A 199 46.93 37.09 6.02
CA ARG A 199 46.29 38.41 5.75
C ARG A 199 44.79 38.58 5.97
N VAL A 200 44.06 37.52 6.24
CA VAL A 200 42.65 37.62 6.66
C VAL A 200 42.39 36.52 7.67
N LYS A 201 41.64 36.79 8.74
CA LYS A 201 41.05 35.73 9.58
C LYS A 201 40.06 34.93 8.73
N ALA A 202 40.57 34.03 7.89
CA ALA A 202 39.81 33.21 6.96
C ALA A 202 39.29 31.92 7.62
N SER A 203 39.18 31.90 8.95
CA SER A 203 38.70 30.74 9.72
C SER A 203 37.37 30.16 9.20
N PRO A 204 36.34 30.96 8.85
CA PRO A 204 35.11 30.40 8.29
C PRO A 204 35.30 29.85 6.88
N MET A 205 36.16 30.46 6.05
CA MET A 205 36.42 30.00 4.67
C MET A 205 37.18 28.67 4.63
N VAL A 206 38.10 28.45 5.57
CA VAL A 206 38.79 27.15 5.71
C VAL A 206 37.82 26.06 6.15
N SER A 207 36.95 26.34 7.12
CA SER A 207 35.89 25.42 7.55
C SER A 207 34.91 25.09 6.41
N LEU A 208 34.55 26.08 5.60
CA LEU A 208 33.68 25.90 4.43
C LEU A 208 34.34 25.01 3.37
N ALA A 209 35.60 25.27 3.02
CA ALA A 209 36.36 24.45 2.08
C ALA A 209 36.49 23.00 2.56
N PHE A 210 36.70 22.80 3.87
CA PHE A 210 36.73 21.48 4.48
C PHE A 210 35.37 20.74 4.37
N CYS A 211 34.25 21.42 4.62
CA CYS A 211 32.92 20.83 4.48
C CYS A 211 32.66 20.36 3.04
N TYR A 212 32.96 21.19 2.03
CA TYR A 212 32.80 20.81 0.63
C TYR A 212 33.71 19.65 0.21
N CYS A 213 34.94 19.57 0.72
CA CYS A 213 35.80 18.40 0.51
C CYS A 213 35.14 17.10 1.01
N LEU A 214 34.53 17.12 2.20
CA LEU A 214 33.87 15.94 2.79
C LEU A 214 32.56 15.56 2.06
N ILE A 215 31.79 16.55 1.60
CA ILE A 215 30.62 16.30 0.75
C ILE A 215 31.05 15.60 -0.55
N SER A 216 32.11 16.11 -1.21
CA SER A 216 32.65 15.48 -2.41
C SER A 216 33.19 14.06 -2.17
N ILE A 217 33.81 13.80 -1.01
CA ILE A 217 34.24 12.45 -0.61
C ILE A 217 33.03 11.53 -0.44
N GLY A 218 31.92 12.01 0.15
CA GLY A 218 30.67 11.25 0.25
C GLY A 218 30.14 10.81 -1.13
N TRP A 219 30.17 11.72 -2.10
CA TRP A 219 29.83 11.40 -3.50
C TRP A 219 30.82 10.43 -4.15
N ALA A 220 32.12 10.58 -3.93
CA ALA A 220 33.13 9.65 -4.43
C ALA A 220 32.93 8.24 -3.87
N LEU A 221 32.65 8.11 -2.57
CA LEU A 221 32.38 6.81 -1.93
C LEU A 221 31.13 6.15 -2.50
N ARG A 222 30.09 6.92 -2.83
CA ARG A 222 28.91 6.42 -3.54
C ARG A 222 29.26 5.84 -4.91
N VAL A 223 30.13 6.52 -5.67
CA VAL A 223 30.58 6.06 -7.00
C VAL A 223 31.44 4.79 -6.88
N PHE A 224 32.43 4.78 -5.99
CA PHE A 224 33.32 3.63 -5.79
C PHE A 224 32.60 2.39 -5.26
N SER A 225 31.62 2.57 -4.36
CA SER A 225 30.83 1.46 -3.84
C SER A 225 29.80 0.95 -4.87
N GLY A 226 29.51 1.74 -5.90
CA GLY A 226 28.44 1.50 -6.85
C GLY A 226 27.06 1.84 -6.26
N ARG A 227 26.15 2.28 -7.15
CA ARG A 227 24.77 2.66 -6.78
C ARG A 227 24.05 1.58 -5.97
N MET A 228 24.27 0.32 -6.33
CA MET A 228 23.61 -0.83 -5.72
C MET A 228 24.09 -1.09 -4.29
N SER A 229 25.39 -0.99 -4.03
CA SER A 229 25.93 -1.19 -2.67
C SER A 229 25.62 -0.03 -1.73
N ALA A 230 25.46 1.19 -2.26
CA ALA A 230 25.15 2.36 -1.46
C ALA A 230 23.65 2.53 -1.17
N GLY A 231 22.77 1.96 -2.01
CA GLY A 231 21.32 2.16 -1.92
C GLY A 231 20.50 0.89 -1.66
N CYS A 232 21.06 -0.30 -1.84
CA CYS A 232 20.32 -1.54 -1.71
C CYS A 232 20.85 -2.41 -0.56
N GLN A 233 19.95 -3.14 0.09
CA GLN A 233 20.28 -4.19 1.03
C GLN A 233 19.39 -5.40 0.71
N ASN A 234 19.99 -6.57 0.45
CA ASN A 234 19.27 -7.81 0.11
C ASN A 234 18.26 -7.69 -1.07
N GLY A 235 18.53 -6.81 -2.03
CA GLY A 235 17.66 -6.57 -3.20
C GLY A 235 16.57 -5.52 -2.99
N GLU A 236 16.32 -5.11 -1.74
CA GLU A 236 15.40 -4.03 -1.40
C GLU A 236 16.12 -2.68 -1.34
N VAL A 237 15.36 -1.59 -1.49
CA VAL A 237 15.85 -0.25 -1.17
C VAL A 237 16.15 -0.22 0.33
N GLY A 238 17.42 -0.04 0.67
CA GLY A 238 17.90 -0.24 2.04
C GLY A 238 17.36 0.81 3.00
N ASP A 239 16.89 0.35 4.16
CA ASP A 239 16.62 1.24 5.29
C ASP A 239 17.95 1.76 5.85
N GLY A 240 18.02 3.06 6.16
CA GLY A 240 19.28 3.80 6.28
C GLY A 240 20.24 3.30 7.37
N LEU A 241 19.76 2.51 8.34
CA LEU A 241 20.58 1.92 9.40
C LEU A 241 21.12 0.52 9.07
N ALA A 242 20.48 -0.18 8.13
CA ALA A 242 20.81 -1.58 7.79
C ALA A 242 22.03 -1.67 6.85
N ASN A 243 22.29 -0.63 6.06
CA ASN A 243 23.43 -0.55 5.15
C ASN A 243 24.42 0.52 5.63
N VAL A 244 25.58 0.06 6.13
CA VAL A 244 26.64 0.92 6.68
C VAL A 244 27.20 1.88 5.62
N ASN A 245 27.27 1.46 4.35
CA ASN A 245 27.74 2.33 3.26
C ASN A 245 26.74 3.45 3.00
N CYS A 246 25.44 3.14 3.02
CA CYS A 246 24.37 4.14 2.89
C CYS A 246 24.43 5.16 4.04
N ALA A 247 24.54 4.68 5.27
CA ALA A 247 24.64 5.53 6.46
C ALA A 247 25.86 6.47 6.38
N PHE A 248 27.03 5.95 6.00
CA PHE A 248 28.24 6.75 5.92
C PHE A 248 28.17 7.82 4.82
N VAL A 249 27.67 7.47 3.64
CA VAL A 249 27.45 8.42 2.54
C VAL A 249 26.42 9.49 2.95
N PHE A 250 25.32 9.09 3.60
CA PHE A 250 24.32 10.01 4.12
C PHE A 250 24.91 10.98 5.14
N LEU A 251 25.67 10.47 6.12
CA LEU A 251 26.31 11.32 7.14
C LEU A 251 27.25 12.33 6.51
N LEU A 252 28.10 11.92 5.55
CA LEU A 252 29.01 12.84 4.87
C LEU A 252 28.29 13.93 4.09
N ILE A 253 27.25 13.58 3.34
CA ILE A 253 26.54 14.55 2.49
C ILE A 253 25.64 15.45 3.34
N TYR A 254 24.85 14.87 4.24
CA TYR A 254 23.85 15.60 5.02
C TYR A 254 24.49 16.48 6.11
N TYR A 255 25.36 15.91 6.96
CA TYR A 255 25.93 16.67 8.07
C TYR A 255 26.82 17.80 7.57
N PHE A 256 27.75 17.52 6.65
CA PHE A 256 28.64 18.56 6.12
C PHE A 256 27.94 19.50 5.15
N GLY A 257 26.85 19.08 4.48
CA GLY A 257 25.99 19.98 3.73
C GLY A 257 25.28 21.00 4.63
N MET A 258 24.70 20.53 5.75
CA MET A 258 24.09 21.42 6.74
C MET A 258 25.13 22.33 7.41
N ALA A 259 26.32 21.80 7.73
CA ALA A 259 27.41 22.59 8.28
C ALA A 259 27.90 23.67 7.30
N ALA A 260 28.06 23.34 6.01
CA ALA A 260 28.45 24.29 4.97
C ALA A 260 27.44 25.43 4.79
N ASN A 261 26.14 25.13 4.94
CA ASN A 261 25.10 26.16 4.89
C ASN A 261 25.03 27.03 6.16
N ALA A 262 25.53 26.52 7.29
CA ALA A 262 25.56 27.26 8.56
C ALA A 262 26.81 28.16 8.69
N TRP A 263 27.91 27.80 8.04
CA TRP A 263 29.14 28.60 7.94
C TRP A 263 28.97 29.80 7.01
#